data_AF-A0A7W6A560-F1
#
_entry.id   AF-A0A7W6A560-F1
#
_cell.length_a   1.000
_cell.length_b   1.000
_cell.length_c   1.000
_cell.angle_alpha   90.00
_cell.angle_beta   90.00
_cell.angle_gamma   90.00
#
_symmetry.space_group_name_H-M   'P 1'
#
loop_
_entity.id
_entity.type
_entity.pdbx_description
1 polymer ?
#
loop_
_entity_poly.entity_id
_entity_poly.type
_entity_poly.pdbx_seq_one_letter_code
_entity_poly.pdbx_strand_id
1 'polypeptide(L)' 'MLNPTLKDVFVHISTVEGAGLRGLDENQRVSYEQERDKRSGKESAGQLQTIG' A
#
# COMPACT_ATOMS: atom_id res chain seq x y z
N MET A 1 19.82 6.82 17.20
CA MET A 1 18.54 6.09 17.15
C MET A 1 17.91 6.41 15.80
N LEU A 2 17.80 5.43 14.90
CA LEU A 2 17.14 5.61 13.61
C LEU A 2 15.63 5.69 13.88
N ASN A 3 15.00 6.79 13.49
CA ASN A 3 13.54 6.85 13.39
C ASN A 3 13.15 5.97 12.19
N PRO A 4 12.45 4.84 12.36
CA PRO A 4 11.74 4.26 11.23
C PRO A 4 10.66 5.28 10.87
N THR A 5 10.84 5.99 9.75
CA THR A 5 9.79 6.87 9.26
C THR A 5 8.59 5.99 8.91
N LEU A 6 7.63 5.89 9.83
CA LEU A 6 6.29 5.40 9.56
C LEU A 6 5.69 6.39 8.57
N LYS A 7 5.87 6.11 7.29
CA LYS A 7 5.27 6.88 6.21
C LYS A 7 3.92 6.28 5.94
N ASP A 8 2.88 7.10 6.05
CA ASP A 8 1.57 6.74 5.56
C ASP A 8 1.62 6.70 4.03
N VAL A 9 1.22 5.57 3.46
CA VAL A 9 1.18 5.34 2.02
C VAL A 9 -0.26 5.23 1.59
N PHE A 10 -0.64 6.00 0.55
CA PHE A 10 -1.98 5.94 -0.01
C PHE A 10 -2.14 4.66 -0.83
N VAL A 11 -3.25 3.96 -0.63
CA VAL A 11 -3.65 2.82 -1.46
C VAL A 11 -5.01 3.10 -2.08
N HIS A 12 -5.14 2.81 -3.38
CA HIS A 12 -6.43 2.86 -4.05
C HIS A 12 -7.23 1.59 -3.72
N ILE A 13 -8.54 1.74 -3.45
CA ILE A 13 -9.41 0.58 -3.20
C ILE A 13 -9.37 -0.44 -4.35
N SER A 14 -9.20 0.02 -5.59
CA SER A 14 -9.04 -0.85 -6.76
C SER A 14 -7.80 -1.76 -6.67
N THR A 15 -6.72 -1.32 -6.03
CA THR A 15 -5.53 -2.15 -5.80
C THR A 15 -5.82 -3.24 -4.75
N VAL A 16 -6.57 -2.89 -3.71
CA VAL A 16 -6.99 -3.82 -2.65
C VAL A 16 -7.91 -4.89 -3.22
N GLU A 17 -8.92 -4.49 -4.00
CA GLU A 17 -9.83 -5.40 -4.70
C GLU A 17 -9.11 -6.26 -5.74
N GLY A 18 -8.14 -5.68 -6.47
CA GLY A 18 -7.29 -6.40 -7.42
C GLY A 18 -6.40 -7.46 -6.76
N ALA A 19 -6.05 -7.27 -5.48
CA ALA A 19 -5.36 -8.27 -4.67
C ALA A 19 -6.29 -9.38 -4.13
N GLY A 20 -7.58 -9.36 -4.51
CA GLY A 20 -8.59 -10.29 -4.01
C GLY A 20 -9.10 -9.97 -2.61
N LEU A 21 -8.81 -8.76 -2.10
CA LEU A 21 -9.21 -8.32 -0.76
C LEU A 21 -10.42 -7.41 -0.85
N ARG A 22 -11.34 -7.52 0.12
CA ARG A 22 -12.49 -6.59 0.22
C ARG A 22 -12.16 -5.29 0.94
N GLY A 23 -11.03 -5.27 1.63
CA GLY A 23 -10.57 -4.19 2.48
C GLY A 23 -9.28 -4.60 3.18
N LEU A 24 -8.74 -3.69 3.99
CA LEU A 24 -7.63 -3.96 4.89
C LEU A 24 -8.13 -3.84 6.33
N ASP A 25 -7.98 -4.90 7.11
CA ASP A 25 -8.26 -4.92 8.53
C ASP A 25 -7.17 -4.20 9.34
N GLU A 26 -7.52 -3.75 10.54
CA GLU A 26 -6.56 -3.14 11.45
C GLU A 26 -5.43 -4.14 11.78
N ASN A 27 -4.18 -3.66 11.73
CA ASN A 27 -2.97 -4.46 11.93
C ASN A 27 -2.73 -5.56 10.88
N GLN A 28 -3.50 -5.59 9.78
CA GLN A 28 -3.25 -6.52 8.70
C GLN A 28 -1.92 -6.22 8.02
N ARG A 29 -1.06 -7.24 7.91
CA ARG A 29 0.22 -7.13 7.22
C ARG A 29 0.05 -7.46 5.74
N VAL A 30 0.50 -6.54 4.91
CA VAL A 30 0.51 -6.69 3.45
C VAL A 30 1.86 -6.23 2.90
N SER A 31 2.31 -6.89 1.84
CA SER A 31 3.40 -6.40 1.01
C SER A 31 2.80 -5.57 -0.11
N TYR A 32 3.52 -4.54 -0.51
CA TYR A 32 3.14 -3.67 -1.61
C TYR A 32 4.40 -3.17 -2.33
N GLU A 33 4.25 -2.78 -3.58
CA GLU A 33 5.28 -2.07 -4.32
C GLU A 33 4.93 -0.58 -4.35
N GLN A 34 5.94 0.28 -4.17
CA GLN A 34 5.72 1.71 -4.16
C GLN A 34 5.69 2.23 -5.60
N GLU A 35 4.51 2.64 -6.05
CA GLU A 35 4.31 3.23 -7.36
C GLU A 35 4.25 4.75 -7.24
N ARG A 36 5.05 5.43 -8.06
CA ARG A 36 5.04 6.89 -8.15
C ARG A 36 4.34 7.31 -9.43
N ASP A 37 3.20 7.97 -9.30
CA ASP A 37 2.52 8.56 -10.45
C ASP A 37 3.37 9.72 -10.98
N LYS A 38 3.87 9.57 -12.22
CA LYS A 38 4.75 10.56 -12.86
C LYS A 38 4.03 11.86 -13.19
N ARG A 39 2.70 11.88 -13.23
CA ARG A 39 1.90 13.05 -13.61
C ARG A 39 1.54 13.91 -12.40
N SER A 40 1.16 13.30 -11.28
CA SER A 40 0.77 13.98 -10.05
C SER A 40 1.88 14.03 -9.01
N GLY A 41 2.98 13.28 -9.20
CA GLY A 41 4.09 13.17 -8.24
C GLY A 41 3.72 12.44 -6.94
N LYS A 42 2.53 11.82 -6.89
CA LYS A 42 2.02 11.13 -5.69
C LYS A 42 2.61 9.72 -5.62
N GLU A 43 2.91 9.29 -4.40
CA GLU A 43 3.34 7.93 -4.11
C GLU A 43 2.15 7.13 -3.58
N SER A 44 1.93 5.95 -4.14
CA SER A 44 0.86 5.03 -3.76
C SER A 44 1.36 3.59 -3.70
N ALA A 45 0.67 2.77 -2.90
CA ALA A 45 0.90 1.34 -2.84
C ALA A 45 0.21 0.64 -4.02
N GLY A 46 1.03 0.02 -4.87
CA GLY A 46 0.65 -0.89 -5.95
C GLY A 46 0.90 -2.36 -5.58
N GLN A 47 0.41 -3.26 -6.42
CA GLN A 47 0.63 -4.72 -6.32
C GLN A 47 0.53 -5.27 -4.88
N LEU A 48 -0.61 -5.03 -4.21
CA LEU A 48 -0.81 -5.54 -2.86
C LEU A 48 -0.82 -7.08 -2.84
N GLN A 49 -0.17 -7.65 -1.84
CA GLN A 49 -0.26 -9.08 -1.52
C GLN A 49 -0.36 -9.27 -0.01
N THR A 50 -1.19 -10.22 0.42
CA THR A 50 -1.27 -10.61 1.83
C THR A 50 -0.03 -11.39 2.22
N ILE A 51 0.59 -10.98 3.33
CA ILE A 51 1.67 -11.74 3.94
C ILE A 51 1.02 -12.63 4.99
N GLY A 52 1.02 -13.94 4.74
CA GLY A 52 0.58 -14.97 5.69
C GLY A 52 1.63 -15.28 6.76
#